data_AF-A0A947MUP9-F1
#
_entry.id   AF-A0A947MUP9-F1
#
_cell.length_a   1.000
_cell.length_b   1.000
_cell.length_c   1.000
_cell.angle_alpha   90.00
_cell.angle_beta   90.00
_cell.angle_gamma   90.00
#
_symmetry.space_group_name_H-M   'P 1'
#
loop_
_entity.id
_entity.type
_entity.pdbx_description
1 polymer ?
#
loop_
_entity_poly.entity_id
_entity_poly.type
_entity_poly.pdbx_seq_one_letter_code
_entity_poly.pdbx_strand_id
1 'polypeptide(L)'
;MNRHLLTALTLCCAAASAHATPVVLDSATQGGLTIGGATTVSFGGYDGSASLSTGTLSQGYSGTLNALTAGTISFTYLGHESAYSNVFNFNGQHLYQGLFTGGTLSADIAAGTVNFSFTNRAGFLGLQTTTYANGSSVGSMAFMPAVNTAKYGNFDFVVGFNDKRPGSSLGDIDFDDFVVGVKFTPQFTPPAIPEPGTWALMALGLAAVAAASRRRA
;
A
#
# COMPACT_ATOMS: atom_id res chain seq x y z
N MET A 1 -48.94 37.40 29.96
CA MET A 1 -48.71 37.27 28.51
C MET A 1 -47.22 37.01 28.25
N ASN A 2 -46.93 35.73 27.99
CA ASN A 2 -45.95 35.15 27.05
C ASN A 2 -44.52 35.73 26.99
N ARG A 3 -43.61 35.14 27.79
CA ARG A 3 -42.14 35.26 27.62
C ARG A 3 -41.39 33.93 27.51
N HIS A 4 -42.08 32.79 27.39
CA HIS A 4 -41.47 31.46 27.43
C HIS A 4 -41.38 30.73 26.07
N LEU A 5 -41.54 31.43 24.94
CA LEU A 5 -41.72 30.79 23.63
C LEU A 5 -40.63 31.15 22.60
N LEU A 6 -39.47 31.67 23.03
CA LEU A 6 -38.41 32.12 22.11
C LEU A 6 -37.07 31.38 22.21
N THR A 7 -37.00 30.27 22.94
CA THR A 7 -35.74 29.52 23.19
C THR A 7 -35.78 28.07 22.66
N ALA A 8 -36.50 27.81 21.57
CA ALA A 8 -36.64 26.46 21.02
C ALA A 8 -36.36 26.34 19.51
N LEU A 9 -35.78 27.34 18.85
CA LEU A 9 -35.67 27.33 17.38
C LEU A 9 -34.35 27.88 16.82
N THR A 10 -33.20 27.44 17.34
CA THR A 10 -31.88 27.78 16.77
C THR A 10 -30.88 26.63 16.83
N LEU A 11 -31.34 25.38 16.71
CA LEU A 11 -30.47 24.20 16.67
C LEU A 11 -30.75 23.28 15.47
N CYS A 12 -30.85 23.84 14.27
CA CYS A 12 -30.70 23.07 13.03
C CYS A 12 -29.32 23.41 12.43
N CYS A 13 -28.28 22.92 13.10
CA CYS A 13 -26.90 23.03 12.64
C CYS A 13 -26.70 22.22 11.34
N ALA A 14 -26.24 22.94 10.32
CA ALA A 14 -25.38 22.51 9.22
C ALA A 14 -25.17 20.99 9.07
N ALA A 15 -26.00 20.35 8.24
CA ALA A 15 -25.74 19.01 7.74
C ALA A 15 -25.50 19.08 6.22
N ALA A 16 -24.43 18.43 5.80
CA ALA A 16 -24.10 18.00 4.44
C ALA A 16 -23.51 19.04 3.47
N SER A 17 -22.28 19.48 3.74
CA SER A 17 -21.29 19.64 2.67
C SER A 17 -20.60 18.29 2.44
N ALA A 18 -21.31 17.37 1.77
CA ALA A 18 -20.68 16.18 1.21
C ALA A 18 -19.77 16.64 0.05
N HIS A 19 -18.48 16.80 0.33
CA HIS A 19 -17.47 17.00 -0.70
C HIS A 19 -17.42 15.76 -1.60
N ALA A 20 -17.97 15.87 -2.81
CA ALA A 20 -17.66 14.96 -3.89
C ALA A 20 -16.17 15.14 -4.23
N THR A 21 -15.33 14.27 -3.69
CA THR A 21 -13.93 14.18 -4.09
C THR A 21 -13.91 13.58 -5.49
N PRO A 22 -13.34 14.27 -6.50
CA PRO A 22 -13.18 13.68 -7.81
C PRO A 22 -12.32 12.42 -7.69
N VAL A 23 -12.81 11.32 -8.25
CA VAL A 23 -12.05 10.07 -8.37
C VAL A 23 -10.93 10.33 -9.38
N VAL A 24 -9.71 10.50 -8.88
CA VAL A 24 -8.50 10.55 -9.69
C VAL A 24 -8.14 9.09 -10.02
N LEU A 25 -8.28 8.71 -11.29
CA LEU A 25 -7.90 7.37 -11.80
C LEU A 25 -6.38 7.20 -12.00
N ASP A 26 -5.58 8.20 -11.60
CA ASP A 26 -4.12 8.19 -11.60
C ASP A 26 -3.55 8.12 -10.16
N SER A 27 -4.21 7.39 -9.26
CA SER A 27 -3.75 7.35 -7.89
C SER A 27 -2.55 6.42 -7.76
N ALA A 28 -1.42 7.00 -7.37
CA ALA A 28 -0.30 6.32 -6.73
C ALA A 28 -0.67 5.61 -5.40
N THR A 29 -1.96 5.43 -5.10
CA THR A 29 -2.49 4.84 -3.88
C THR A 29 -3.45 3.72 -4.26
N GLN A 30 -3.24 2.53 -3.70
CA GLN A 30 -4.08 1.35 -3.94
C GLN A 30 -4.02 0.43 -2.72
N GLY A 31 -5.17 -0.12 -2.31
CA GLY A 31 -5.23 -1.15 -1.27
C GLY A 31 -4.74 -0.75 0.12
N GLY A 32 -4.57 0.55 0.42
CA GLY A 32 -3.95 1.02 1.67
C GLY A 32 -2.43 1.24 1.57
N LEU A 33 -1.86 1.07 0.38
CA LEU A 33 -0.49 1.44 0.03
C LEU A 33 -0.48 2.72 -0.82
N THR A 34 0.63 3.46 -0.80
CA THR A 34 0.86 4.65 -1.64
C THR A 34 2.31 4.76 -2.13
N ILE A 35 2.55 5.37 -3.28
CA ILE A 35 3.88 5.70 -3.79
C ILE A 35 4.20 7.16 -3.42
N GLY A 36 4.99 7.33 -2.37
CA GLY A 36 5.51 8.64 -1.97
C GLY A 36 6.48 9.19 -3.02
N GLY A 37 6.31 10.48 -3.37
CA GLY A 37 7.09 11.10 -4.44
C GLY A 37 6.78 10.55 -5.84
N ALA A 38 5.58 9.99 -6.03
CA ALA A 38 5.15 9.38 -7.28
C ALA A 38 5.45 10.26 -8.49
N THR A 39 6.21 9.71 -9.43
CA THR A 39 6.40 10.28 -10.77
C THR A 39 6.01 9.23 -11.79
N THR A 40 5.10 9.57 -12.69
CA THR A 40 4.68 8.68 -13.78
C THR A 40 5.88 8.29 -14.63
N VAL A 41 6.00 7.01 -14.92
CA VAL A 41 6.98 6.46 -15.86
C VAL A 41 6.23 5.75 -16.98
N SER A 42 6.65 6.01 -18.21
CA SER A 42 6.19 5.28 -19.39
C SER A 42 7.32 4.40 -19.88
N PHE A 43 6.98 3.19 -20.27
CA PHE A 43 7.90 2.18 -20.77
C PHE A 43 7.25 1.35 -21.86
N GLY A 44 8.07 0.69 -22.67
CA GLY A 44 7.63 -0.26 -23.68
C GLY A 44 8.52 -1.48 -23.59
N GLY A 45 8.05 -2.60 -24.14
CA GLY A 45 8.78 -3.86 -24.07
C GLY A 45 8.28 -4.78 -22.96
N TYR A 46 7.69 -4.25 -21.88
CA TYR A 46 7.16 -5.06 -20.77
C TYR A 46 6.19 -6.12 -21.27
N ASP A 47 6.69 -7.34 -21.37
CA ASP A 47 5.91 -8.52 -21.72
C ASP A 47 5.65 -9.38 -20.48
N GLY A 48 6.41 -9.09 -19.41
CA GLY A 48 6.28 -9.68 -18.11
C GLY A 48 6.48 -11.18 -18.13
N SER A 49 7.48 -11.73 -18.86
CA SER A 49 8.09 -13.09 -18.90
C SER A 49 7.21 -14.34 -18.76
N ALA A 50 6.14 -14.31 -17.99
CA ALA A 50 4.89 -14.93 -18.37
C ALA A 50 3.89 -13.84 -18.74
N SER A 51 3.77 -13.50 -20.03
CA SER A 51 2.66 -12.68 -20.57
C SER A 51 1.27 -13.18 -20.11
N LEU A 52 1.20 -14.42 -19.63
CA LEU A 52 0.04 -15.05 -18.99
C LEU A 52 -0.32 -14.51 -17.58
N SER A 53 0.64 -13.95 -16.85
CA SER A 53 0.44 -13.50 -15.47
C SER A 53 0.00 -12.04 -15.44
N THR A 54 0.85 -11.10 -15.84
CA THR A 54 0.53 -9.66 -15.75
C THR A 54 -0.01 -9.06 -17.05
N GLY A 55 0.17 -9.75 -18.18
CA GLY A 55 -0.04 -9.16 -19.50
C GLY A 55 0.96 -8.05 -19.82
N THR A 56 0.72 -7.35 -20.93
CA THR A 56 1.51 -6.19 -21.34
C THR A 56 1.15 -4.97 -20.50
N LEU A 57 2.17 -4.31 -19.97
CA LEU A 57 2.05 -3.03 -19.26
C LEU A 57 2.92 -2.00 -19.97
N SER A 58 2.63 -0.71 -19.82
CA SER A 58 3.40 0.34 -20.49
C SER A 58 3.56 1.61 -19.66
N GLN A 59 2.98 1.62 -18.46
CA GLN A 59 2.98 2.77 -17.57
C GLN A 59 2.95 2.31 -16.11
N GLY A 60 3.52 3.13 -15.25
CA GLY A 60 3.51 2.95 -13.81
C GLY A 60 4.04 4.20 -13.10
N TYR A 61 4.47 4.03 -11.87
CA TYR A 61 5.05 5.11 -11.06
C TYR A 61 6.46 4.73 -10.59
N SER A 62 7.34 5.71 -10.50
CA SER A 62 8.55 5.64 -9.68
C SER A 62 8.30 6.38 -8.37
N GLY A 63 9.04 6.01 -7.32
CA GLY A 63 8.93 6.62 -6.00
C GLY A 63 9.16 5.60 -4.88
N THR A 64 8.58 5.85 -3.71
CA THR A 64 8.75 5.00 -2.53
C THR A 64 7.43 4.37 -2.11
N LEU A 65 7.34 3.05 -2.05
CA LEU A 65 6.14 2.37 -1.55
C LEU A 65 6.00 2.55 -0.03
N ASN A 66 4.86 3.07 0.40
CA ASN A 66 4.51 3.30 1.80
C ASN A 66 3.18 2.63 2.12
N ALA A 67 3.03 2.09 3.32
CA ALA A 67 1.76 1.67 3.88
C ALA A 67 1.11 2.83 4.64
N LEU A 68 -0.16 3.13 4.35
CA LEU A 68 -0.90 4.20 5.01
C LEU A 68 -1.35 3.82 6.43
N THR A 69 -1.43 2.52 6.69
CA THR A 69 -1.85 1.93 7.96
C THR A 69 -0.97 0.72 8.26
N ALA A 70 -0.99 0.23 9.49
CA ALA A 70 -0.41 -1.07 9.81
C ALA A 70 -1.23 -2.19 9.15
N GLY A 71 -0.60 -3.30 8.80
CA GLY A 71 -1.27 -4.43 8.16
C GLY A 71 -0.30 -5.50 7.69
N THR A 72 -0.85 -6.55 7.07
CA THR A 72 -0.06 -7.63 6.49
C THR A 72 0.21 -7.32 5.03
N ILE A 73 1.49 -7.25 4.65
CA ILE A 73 1.90 -7.14 3.25
C ILE A 73 2.41 -8.48 2.75
N SER A 74 2.16 -8.79 1.48
CA SER A 74 2.74 -9.94 0.80
C SER A 74 3.30 -9.59 -0.56
N PHE A 75 4.43 -10.21 -0.90
CA PHE A 75 5.14 -10.10 -2.17
C PHE A 75 5.16 -11.47 -2.84
N THR A 76 4.57 -11.59 -4.02
CA THR A 76 4.46 -12.83 -4.78
C THR A 76 5.33 -12.75 -6.02
N TYR A 77 6.21 -13.72 -6.22
CA TYR A 77 7.07 -13.79 -7.39
C TYR A 77 6.26 -14.12 -8.65
N LEU A 78 6.30 -13.25 -9.67
CA LEU A 78 5.50 -13.39 -10.88
C LEU A 78 6.31 -13.83 -12.11
N GLY A 79 7.61 -13.57 -12.14
CA GLY A 79 8.48 -13.95 -13.26
C GLY A 79 9.77 -13.13 -13.35
N HIS A 80 10.56 -13.39 -14.38
CA HIS A 80 11.75 -12.65 -14.80
C HIS A 80 12.04 -12.89 -16.29
N GLU A 81 12.55 -11.88 -17.00
CA GLU A 81 13.18 -12.05 -18.33
C GLU A 81 14.72 -11.93 -18.28
N SER A 82 15.26 -11.38 -17.20
CA SER A 82 16.69 -11.11 -17.05
C SER A 82 17.59 -12.34 -17.20
N ALA A 83 18.77 -12.11 -17.80
CA ALA A 83 19.85 -13.09 -17.86
C ALA A 83 20.76 -13.09 -16.61
N TYR A 84 20.54 -12.22 -15.63
CA TYR A 84 21.35 -12.11 -14.40
C TYR A 84 20.63 -12.65 -13.18
N SER A 85 21.37 -13.09 -12.17
CA SER A 85 20.79 -13.63 -10.93
C SER A 85 20.23 -12.52 -10.03
N ASN A 86 18.97 -12.15 -10.25
CA ASN A 86 18.29 -11.15 -9.44
C ASN A 86 17.66 -11.74 -8.17
N VAL A 87 17.69 -10.93 -7.10
CA VAL A 87 17.15 -11.30 -5.78
C VAL A 87 16.31 -10.15 -5.23
N PHE A 88 15.06 -10.44 -4.89
CA PHE A 88 14.21 -9.57 -4.10
C PHE A 88 14.30 -9.96 -2.63
N ASN A 89 14.44 -8.97 -1.74
CA ASN A 89 14.62 -9.15 -0.31
C ASN A 89 13.51 -8.40 0.43
N PHE A 90 12.85 -9.08 1.37
CA PHE A 90 11.86 -8.47 2.26
C PHE A 90 11.97 -9.11 3.66
N ASN A 91 12.18 -8.29 4.69
CA ASN A 91 12.33 -8.74 6.07
C ASN A 91 13.33 -9.90 6.28
N GLY A 92 14.45 -9.88 5.55
CA GLY A 92 15.48 -10.92 5.63
C GLY A 92 15.14 -12.24 4.92
N GLN A 93 14.00 -12.32 4.24
CA GLN A 93 13.64 -13.41 3.34
C GLN A 93 13.84 -13.00 1.88
N HIS A 94 13.94 -13.98 0.99
CA HIS A 94 14.34 -13.77 -0.40
C HIS A 94 13.41 -14.46 -1.41
N LEU A 95 13.10 -13.75 -2.50
CA LEU A 95 12.65 -14.34 -3.75
C LEU A 95 13.79 -14.21 -4.75
N TYR A 96 14.11 -15.28 -5.48
CA TYR A 96 15.20 -15.27 -6.46
C TYR A 96 14.76 -15.97 -7.74
N GLN A 97 15.44 -15.64 -8.84
CA GLN A 97 15.22 -16.29 -10.13
C GLN A 97 15.60 -17.77 -10.04
N GLY A 98 14.66 -18.64 -10.40
CA GLY A 98 14.76 -20.10 -10.22
C GLY A 98 13.78 -20.67 -9.20
N LEU A 99 13.09 -19.82 -8.44
CA LEU A 99 11.85 -20.22 -7.77
C LEU A 99 10.73 -20.40 -8.80
N PHE A 100 9.77 -21.28 -8.50
CA PHE A 100 8.53 -21.34 -9.26
C PHE A 100 7.73 -20.05 -9.05
N THR A 101 7.12 -19.55 -10.12
CA THR A 101 6.19 -18.41 -10.03
C THR A 101 5.05 -18.73 -9.05
N GLY A 102 4.64 -17.75 -8.25
CA GLY A 102 3.68 -17.89 -7.17
C GLY A 102 4.29 -18.04 -5.77
N GLY A 103 5.61 -18.12 -5.63
CA GLY A 103 6.26 -18.07 -4.31
C GLY A 103 6.01 -16.73 -3.62
N THR A 104 5.59 -16.75 -2.35
CA THR A 104 5.16 -15.55 -1.61
C THR A 104 5.94 -15.35 -0.32
N LEU A 105 6.37 -14.12 -0.06
CA LEU A 105 6.85 -13.64 1.24
C LEU A 105 5.76 -12.79 1.87
N SER A 106 5.54 -12.90 3.18
CA SER A 106 4.56 -12.07 3.88
C SER A 106 4.99 -11.74 5.30
N ALA A 107 4.65 -10.54 5.75
CA ALA A 107 4.88 -10.10 7.13
C ALA A 107 3.92 -8.98 7.51
N ASP A 108 3.71 -8.82 8.81
CA ASP A 108 3.07 -7.64 9.37
C ASP A 108 4.03 -6.45 9.35
N ILE A 109 3.52 -5.30 8.92
CA ILE A 109 4.26 -4.05 8.85
C ILE A 109 3.47 -2.94 9.57
N ALA A 110 4.20 -1.98 10.13
CA ALA A 110 3.61 -0.74 10.59
C ALA A 110 3.26 0.18 9.40
N ALA A 111 2.49 1.24 9.66
CA ALA A 111 2.36 2.33 8.71
C ALA A 111 3.74 2.99 8.45
N GLY A 112 3.98 3.43 7.22
CA GLY A 112 5.24 4.05 6.79
C GLY A 112 5.90 3.32 5.63
N THR A 113 7.19 3.60 5.41
CA THR A 113 7.94 3.05 4.28
C THR A 113 8.11 1.54 4.39
N VAL A 114 7.77 0.84 3.31
CA VAL A 114 7.92 -0.62 3.24
C VAL A 114 9.39 -0.97 3.04
N ASN A 115 9.96 -1.80 3.89
CA ASN A 115 11.38 -2.14 3.85
C ASN A 115 11.66 -3.37 2.98
N PHE A 116 11.86 -3.15 1.68
CA PHE A 116 12.34 -4.18 0.75
C PHE A 116 13.52 -3.66 -0.08
N SER A 117 14.25 -4.58 -0.70
CA SER A 117 15.29 -4.25 -1.67
C SER A 117 15.37 -5.26 -2.81
N PHE A 118 15.88 -4.80 -3.93
CA PHE A 118 16.17 -5.61 -5.11
C PHE A 118 17.68 -5.58 -5.37
N THR A 119 18.26 -6.75 -5.54
CA THR A 119 19.69 -6.92 -5.81
C THR A 119 19.87 -7.55 -7.18
N ASN A 120 20.48 -6.80 -8.09
CA ASN A 120 20.99 -7.30 -9.35
C ASN A 120 22.42 -7.82 -9.16
N ARG A 121 22.68 -9.07 -9.55
CA ARG A 121 24.02 -9.66 -9.60
C ARG A 121 24.44 -9.89 -11.05
N ALA A 122 25.02 -8.85 -11.64
CA ALA A 122 25.46 -8.86 -13.02
C ALA A 122 26.98 -9.15 -13.17
N GLY A 123 27.42 -9.23 -14.43
CA GLY A 123 28.82 -9.41 -14.80
C GLY A 123 29.28 -10.89 -14.83
N PHE A 124 30.50 -11.11 -15.32
CA PHE A 124 31.11 -12.43 -15.37
C PHE A 124 31.20 -13.00 -13.94
N LEU A 125 30.57 -14.16 -13.72
CA LEU A 125 30.46 -14.83 -12.40
C LEU A 125 29.67 -14.04 -11.32
N GLY A 126 28.85 -13.05 -11.69
CA GLY A 126 28.00 -12.32 -10.74
C GLY A 126 28.75 -11.38 -9.78
N LEU A 127 29.99 -10.99 -10.14
CA LEU A 127 30.86 -10.18 -9.28
C LEU A 127 30.43 -8.71 -9.18
N GLN A 128 29.53 -8.23 -10.04
CA GLN A 128 29.01 -6.87 -10.00
C GLN A 128 27.61 -6.88 -9.37
N THR A 129 27.56 -6.55 -8.09
CA THR A 129 26.31 -6.50 -7.33
C THR A 129 25.86 -5.07 -7.14
N THR A 130 24.63 -4.76 -7.55
CA THR A 130 23.97 -3.48 -7.24
C THR A 130 22.68 -3.76 -6.48
N THR A 131 22.48 -3.06 -5.37
CA THR A 131 21.25 -3.18 -4.58
C THR A 131 20.49 -1.86 -4.60
N TYR A 132 19.20 -1.96 -4.89
CA TYR A 132 18.23 -0.87 -4.93
C TYR A 132 17.25 -1.10 -3.77
N ALA A 133 17.24 -0.19 -2.80
CA ALA A 133 16.22 -0.20 -1.75
C ALA A 133 14.95 0.44 -2.29
N ASN A 134 13.80 0.14 -1.68
CA ASN A 134 12.54 0.85 -1.96
C ASN A 134 12.76 2.39 -1.97
N GLY A 135 12.46 3.05 -3.09
CA GLY A 135 12.67 4.48 -3.28
C GLY A 135 14.07 4.93 -3.68
N SER A 136 15.06 4.04 -3.80
CA SER A 136 16.46 4.46 -3.89
C SER A 136 16.93 4.92 -5.28
N SER A 137 16.20 4.65 -6.36
CA SER A 137 16.63 5.05 -7.72
C SER A 137 15.48 5.14 -8.71
N VAL A 138 15.42 6.25 -9.46
CA VAL A 138 14.56 6.40 -10.63
C VAL A 138 15.06 5.47 -11.73
N GLY A 139 14.14 4.70 -12.34
CA GLY A 139 14.44 3.80 -13.47
C GLY A 139 14.82 2.36 -13.09
N SER A 140 15.06 2.05 -11.81
CA SER A 140 15.31 0.66 -11.38
C SER A 140 14.04 -0.09 -10.97
N MET A 141 12.95 0.65 -10.69
CA MET A 141 11.68 0.12 -10.21
C MET A 141 10.52 0.91 -10.80
N ALA A 142 9.48 0.20 -11.21
CA ALA A 142 8.18 0.76 -11.55
C ALA A 142 7.08 0.07 -10.73
N PHE A 143 6.15 0.87 -10.22
CA PHE A 143 4.97 0.43 -9.48
C PHE A 143 3.75 0.58 -10.38
N MET A 144 3.14 -0.55 -10.76
CA MET A 144 1.95 -0.60 -11.59
C MET A 144 0.74 -0.91 -10.70
N PRO A 145 -0.18 0.04 -10.47
CA PRO A 145 -1.30 -0.16 -9.56
C PRO A 145 -2.36 -1.10 -10.14
N ALA A 146 -3.11 -1.77 -9.26
CA ALA A 146 -4.36 -2.47 -9.56
C ALA A 146 -4.26 -3.51 -10.70
N VAL A 147 -3.12 -4.19 -10.82
CA VAL A 147 -2.90 -5.21 -11.86
C VAL A 147 -3.65 -6.49 -11.51
N ASN A 148 -4.55 -6.92 -12.40
CA ASN A 148 -5.23 -8.20 -12.29
C ASN A 148 -4.52 -9.26 -13.13
N THR A 149 -4.15 -10.35 -12.49
CA THR A 149 -3.50 -11.49 -13.15
C THR A 149 -4.48 -12.64 -13.30
N ALA A 150 -4.50 -13.27 -14.48
CA ALA A 150 -5.36 -14.43 -14.72
C ALA A 150 -5.02 -15.62 -13.80
N LYS A 151 -3.76 -15.73 -13.38
CA LYS A 151 -3.25 -16.85 -12.58
C LYS A 151 -3.30 -16.62 -11.06
N TYR A 152 -3.07 -15.39 -10.58
CA TYR A 152 -2.91 -15.09 -9.14
C TYR A 152 -3.93 -14.07 -8.60
N GLY A 153 -4.83 -13.60 -9.47
CA GLY A 153 -5.85 -12.61 -9.16
C GLY A 153 -5.30 -11.18 -9.08
N ASN A 154 -6.04 -10.33 -8.37
CA ASN A 154 -5.75 -8.90 -8.24
C ASN A 154 -4.58 -8.61 -7.31
N PHE A 155 -3.63 -7.78 -7.72
CA PHE A 155 -2.64 -7.19 -6.83
C PHE A 155 -2.94 -5.70 -6.62
N ASP A 156 -2.56 -5.17 -5.46
CA ASP A 156 -2.64 -3.72 -5.21
C ASP A 156 -1.59 -2.98 -6.03
N PHE A 157 -0.39 -3.55 -6.10
CA PHE A 157 0.66 -3.13 -7.03
C PHE A 157 1.33 -4.34 -7.65
N VAL A 158 1.80 -4.23 -8.87
CA VAL A 158 2.90 -5.03 -9.38
C VAL A 158 4.14 -4.14 -9.39
N VAL A 159 5.26 -4.67 -8.92
CA VAL A 159 6.56 -4.00 -9.00
C VAL A 159 7.39 -4.72 -10.05
N GLY A 160 7.70 -3.98 -11.10
CA GLY A 160 8.69 -4.37 -12.08
C GLY A 160 10.05 -3.80 -11.69
N PHE A 161 11.09 -4.60 -11.81
CA PHE A 161 12.46 -4.19 -11.56
C PHE A 161 13.23 -4.25 -12.87
N ASN A 162 14.15 -3.31 -13.05
CA ASN A 162 15.19 -3.40 -14.06
C ASN A 162 16.49 -3.83 -13.43
N ASP A 163 17.15 -4.76 -14.09
CA ASP A 163 18.55 -4.99 -13.89
C ASP A 163 19.37 -3.91 -14.61
N LYS A 164 20.64 -3.85 -14.22
CA LYS A 164 21.61 -2.96 -14.83
C LYS A 164 22.68 -3.80 -15.48
N ARG A 165 22.67 -3.83 -16.80
CA ARG A 165 23.77 -4.36 -17.59
C ARG A 165 25.09 -3.64 -17.27
N PRO A 166 26.20 -4.38 -17.03
CA PRO A 166 27.52 -3.79 -16.84
C PRO A 166 27.91 -2.86 -17.98
N GLY A 167 28.32 -1.63 -17.66
CA GLY A 167 28.71 -0.63 -18.65
C GLY A 167 27.56 0.10 -19.34
N SER A 168 26.29 -0.25 -19.06
CA SER A 168 25.14 0.55 -19.48
C SER A 168 24.82 1.62 -18.43
N SER A 169 24.58 2.86 -18.88
CA SER A 169 24.07 3.94 -18.04
C SER A 169 22.56 3.87 -17.83
N LEU A 170 21.82 3.23 -18.74
CA LEU A 170 20.36 3.29 -18.79
C LEU A 170 19.64 2.03 -18.30
N GLY A 171 20.36 0.92 -18.06
CA GLY A 171 19.73 -0.37 -17.69
C GLY A 171 18.82 -0.91 -18.80
N ASP A 172 18.11 -2.01 -18.53
CA ASP A 172 16.85 -2.23 -19.24
C ASP A 172 15.81 -1.21 -18.75
N ILE A 173 14.78 -0.89 -19.55
CA ILE A 173 13.74 0.10 -19.19
C ILE A 173 12.33 -0.46 -19.40
N ASP A 174 12.20 -1.75 -19.69
CA ASP A 174 10.91 -2.43 -19.78
C ASP A 174 10.33 -2.83 -18.42
N PHE A 175 11.15 -3.09 -17.39
CA PHE A 175 10.77 -3.44 -16.01
C PHE A 175 10.32 -4.89 -15.77
N ASP A 176 10.69 -5.83 -16.64
CA ASP A 176 10.35 -7.26 -16.51
C ASP A 176 11.53 -8.19 -16.17
N ASP A 177 12.71 -7.63 -15.89
CA ASP A 177 13.89 -8.37 -15.40
C ASP A 177 13.65 -9.11 -14.08
N PHE A 178 12.72 -8.61 -13.28
CA PHE A 178 12.13 -9.32 -12.14
C PHE A 178 10.77 -8.70 -11.81
N VAL A 179 9.76 -9.53 -11.58
CA VAL A 179 8.40 -9.04 -11.35
C VAL A 179 7.83 -9.61 -10.05
N VAL A 180 7.31 -8.75 -9.18
CA VAL A 180 6.59 -9.16 -7.96
C VAL A 180 5.21 -8.51 -7.87
N GLY A 181 4.21 -9.29 -7.48
CA GLY A 181 2.89 -8.80 -7.12
C GLY A 181 2.82 -8.47 -5.63
N VAL A 182 2.21 -7.35 -5.29
CA VAL A 182 2.06 -6.83 -3.93
C VAL A 182 0.59 -6.86 -3.54
N LYS A 183 0.29 -7.48 -2.40
CA LYS A 183 -1.03 -7.38 -1.74
C LYS A 183 -0.86 -6.84 -0.33
N PHE A 184 -1.76 -5.96 0.07
CA PHE A 184 -1.84 -5.44 1.42
C PHE A 184 -3.22 -5.68 2.01
N THR A 185 -3.22 -6.19 3.25
CA THR A 185 -4.44 -6.32 4.06
C THR A 185 -4.30 -5.39 5.26
N PRO A 186 -4.97 -4.23 5.26
CA PRO A 186 -4.93 -3.32 6.40
C PRO A 186 -5.39 -4.03 7.68
N GLN A 187 -4.62 -3.87 8.76
CA GLN A 187 -5.07 -4.30 10.06
C GLN A 187 -6.07 -3.27 10.58
N PHE A 188 -7.35 -3.65 10.59
CA PHE A 188 -8.36 -2.81 11.21
C PHE A 188 -8.12 -2.78 12.71
N THR A 189 -7.58 -1.68 13.21
CA THR A 189 -7.65 -1.37 14.64
C THR A 189 -8.95 -0.59 14.82
N PRO A 190 -9.96 -1.13 15.53
CA PRO A 190 -11.15 -0.36 15.83
C PRO A 190 -10.70 0.94 16.49
N PRO A 191 -11.19 2.12 16.06
CA PRO A 191 -10.95 3.32 16.83
C PRO A 191 -11.40 3.01 18.26
N ALA A 192 -10.57 3.32 19.26
CA ALA A 192 -10.99 3.23 20.64
C ALA A 192 -12.25 4.09 20.73
N ILE A 193 -13.42 3.46 20.78
CA ILE A 193 -14.70 4.15 20.89
C ILE A 193 -14.60 4.81 22.26
N PRO A 194 -14.38 6.13 22.36
CA PRO A 194 -14.37 6.78 23.65
C PRO A 194 -15.79 6.58 24.15
N GLU A 195 -16.04 5.86 25.24
CA GLU A 195 -17.40 5.67 25.74
C GLU A 195 -17.95 7.04 26.16
N PRO A 196 -18.70 7.77 25.30
CA PRO A 196 -19.07 9.13 25.57
C PRO A 196 -20.40 9.04 26.30
N GLY A 197 -20.33 8.82 27.62
CA GLY A 197 -21.47 9.04 28.48
C GLY A 197 -22.02 7.83 29.22
N THR A 198 -21.49 6.61 29.08
CA THR A 198 -21.94 5.51 29.96
C THR A 198 -21.67 5.86 31.43
N TRP A 199 -20.46 6.33 31.74
CA TRP A 199 -20.08 6.80 33.07
C TRP A 199 -20.82 8.07 33.48
N ALA A 200 -21.03 9.01 32.54
CA ALA A 200 -21.76 10.24 32.81
C ALA A 200 -23.24 9.97 33.10
N LEU A 201 -23.91 9.10 32.32
CA LEU A 201 -25.30 8.69 32.52
C LEU A 201 -25.46 7.83 33.78
N MET A 202 -24.49 6.98 34.09
CA MET A 202 -24.47 6.22 35.34
C MET A 202 -24.34 7.15 36.55
N ALA A 203 -23.42 8.11 36.51
CA ALA A 203 -23.26 9.12 37.56
C ALA A 203 -24.50 9.99 37.72
N LEU A 204 -25.12 10.40 36.61
CA LEU A 204 -26.34 11.21 36.60
C LEU A 204 -27.55 10.40 37.10
N GLY A 205 -27.64 9.12 36.76
CA GLY A 205 -28.64 8.19 37.29
C GLY A 205 -28.51 7.99 38.79
N LEU A 206 -27.28 7.79 39.30
CA LEU A 206 -27.00 7.68 40.73
C LEU A 206 -27.32 8.98 41.48
N ALA A 207 -26.97 10.13 40.91
CA ALA A 207 -27.30 11.43 41.48
C ALA A 207 -28.82 11.67 41.55
N ALA A 208 -29.57 11.26 40.51
CA ALA A 208 -31.02 11.34 40.49
C ALA A 208 -31.67 10.44 41.56
N VAL A 209 -31.18 9.21 41.75
CA VAL A 209 -31.64 8.29 42.81
C VAL A 209 -31.35 8.86 44.19
N ALA A 210 -30.14 9.39 44.42
CA ALA A 210 -29.76 10.01 45.69
C ALA A 210 -30.66 11.23 46.01
N ALA A 211 -30.92 12.10 45.02
CA ALA A 211 -31.80 13.25 45.20
C ALA A 211 -33.27 12.84 45.48
N ALA A 212 -33.77 11.79 44.83
CA ALA A 212 -35.11 11.26 45.08
C ALA A 212 -35.25 10.63 46.47
N SER A 213 -34.23 9.91 46.94
CA SER A 213 -34.23 9.27 48.26
C SER A 213 -34.30 10.29 49.41
N ARG A 214 -33.60 11.44 49.29
CA ARG A 214 -33.65 12.53 50.29
C ARG A 214 -35.02 13.20 50.43
N ARG A 215 -35.91 13.08 49.45
CA ARG A 215 -37.27 13.67 49.53
C ARG A 215 -38.29 12.76 50.19
N ARG A 216 -37.93 11.50 50.45
CA ARG A 216 -38.81 10.50 51.08
C ARG A 216 -38.49 10.25 52.56
N ALA A 217 -37.35 10.73 53.05
CA ALA A 217 -37.02 10.79 54.47
C ALA A 217 -37.47 12.12 55.06
#